data_AF-A0A2D6MLR5-F1
#
_entry.id   AF-A0A2D6MLR5-F1
#
_cell.length_a   1.000
_cell.length_b   1.000
_cell.length_c   1.000
_cell.angle_alpha   90.00
_cell.angle_beta   90.00
_cell.angle_gamma   90.00
#
_symmetry.space_group_name_H-M   'P 1'
#
loop_
_entity.id
_entity.type
_entity.pdbx_description
1 polymer ?
#
loop_
_entity_poly.entity_id
_entity_poly.type
_entity_poly.pdbx_seq_one_letter_code
_entity_poly.pdbx_strand_id
1 'polypeptide(L)'
;MRAVARSLAQCRRRAIWIVDRVMNPPGLAGGDGSDASSVSRRRVLEFRGRVPGPSALESVPARVLPIAPREEVRMSDDALRELLDKQAIRDVLSRYCRGLDRMDKEMAYAVWHEDGTAFYDGIFEGTGHAFIDWVWEAHAAMEKHSHQITNVLVEPNGDEATSESYVTVVLWTLPDNEGCQSELVGRGRYLDRWERRQGRWAIQHRTHVLDMSSRYALDRAEISDGSSRDATDLSFEFIAKA
;
A
#
# COMPACT_ATOMS: atom_id res chain seq x y z
N MET A 1 -34.64 6.94 4.93
CA MET A 1 -33.99 5.62 5.02
C MET A 1 -34.24 4.68 3.83
N ARG A 2 -35.42 4.65 3.17
CA ARG A 2 -35.66 3.76 2.01
C ARG A 2 -35.05 4.22 0.66
N ALA A 3 -34.65 5.48 0.54
CA ALA A 3 -34.04 6.04 -0.69
C ALA A 3 -32.55 5.68 -0.83
N VAL A 4 -31.78 5.72 0.28
CA VAL A 4 -30.34 5.39 0.31
C VAL A 4 -30.10 3.90 0.02
N ALA A 5 -30.97 3.02 0.51
CA ALA A 5 -30.87 1.58 0.26
C ALA A 5 -31.15 1.19 -1.21
N ARG A 6 -31.92 2.00 -1.96
CA ARG A 6 -32.14 1.79 -3.40
C ARG A 6 -30.94 2.24 -4.23
N SER A 7 -30.25 3.31 -3.80
CA SER A 7 -29.01 3.82 -4.42
C SER A 7 -27.88 2.78 -4.38
N LEU A 8 -27.59 2.22 -3.20
CA LEU A 8 -26.50 1.26 -3.02
C LEU A 8 -26.72 -0.06 -3.77
N ALA A 9 -27.96 -0.51 -3.92
CA ALA A 9 -28.31 -1.70 -4.69
C ALA A 9 -28.15 -1.50 -6.21
N GLN A 10 -28.26 -0.25 -6.68
CA GLN A 10 -28.10 0.14 -8.09
C GLN A 10 -26.62 0.34 -8.44
N CYS A 11 -25.84 1.03 -7.59
CA CYS A 11 -24.38 1.15 -7.77
C CYS A 11 -23.68 -0.24 -7.73
N ARG A 12 -24.15 -1.17 -6.87
CA ARG A 12 -23.59 -2.54 -6.76
C ARG A 12 -23.73 -3.39 -8.03
N ARG A 13 -24.72 -3.15 -8.89
CA ARG A 13 -24.95 -3.97 -10.11
C ARG A 13 -24.09 -3.54 -11.30
N ARG A 14 -23.54 -2.32 -11.30
CA ARG A 14 -22.74 -1.77 -12.40
C ARG A 14 -21.23 -1.75 -12.16
N ALA A 15 -20.81 -1.94 -10.91
CA ALA A 15 -19.40 -1.93 -10.50
C ALA A 15 -18.54 -3.08 -11.12
N ILE A 16 -19.16 -4.01 -11.86
CA ILE A 16 -18.52 -5.12 -12.56
C ILE A 16 -17.83 -4.67 -13.87
N TRP A 17 -18.22 -3.55 -14.48
CA TRP A 17 -17.82 -3.21 -15.87
C TRP A 17 -16.47 -2.49 -16.06
N ILE A 18 -15.89 -1.89 -15.01
CA ILE A 18 -14.70 -1.01 -15.14
C ILE A 18 -13.36 -1.73 -14.85
N VAL A 19 -13.36 -2.86 -14.11
CA VAL A 19 -12.15 -3.71 -14.00
C VAL A 19 -11.84 -4.38 -15.34
N ASP A 20 -12.87 -4.88 -16.03
CA ASP A 20 -12.76 -5.67 -17.26
C ASP A 20 -12.27 -4.89 -18.50
N ARG A 21 -11.94 -3.60 -18.36
CA ARG A 21 -11.39 -2.82 -19.49
C ARG A 21 -10.06 -2.15 -19.20
N VAL A 22 -9.74 -1.92 -17.92
CA VAL A 22 -8.48 -1.31 -17.49
C VAL A 22 -7.50 -2.37 -16.94
N MET A 23 -8.01 -3.46 -16.37
CA MET A 23 -7.21 -4.52 -15.74
C MET A 23 -7.32 -5.90 -16.43
N ASN A 24 -8.17 -6.06 -17.45
CA ASN A 24 -8.34 -7.33 -18.17
C ASN A 24 -8.79 -7.09 -19.63
N PRO A 25 -7.89 -6.97 -20.62
CA PRO A 25 -8.30 -6.88 -22.02
C PRO A 25 -8.95 -8.19 -22.50
N PRO A 26 -9.96 -8.15 -23.39
CA PRO A 26 -10.80 -9.31 -23.69
C PRO A 26 -10.01 -10.42 -24.41
N GLY A 27 -9.94 -11.57 -23.73
CA GLY A 27 -9.41 -12.81 -24.29
C GLY A 27 -8.98 -13.77 -23.19
N LEU A 28 -9.95 -14.52 -22.65
CA LEU A 28 -9.88 -15.93 -22.20
C LEU A 28 -11.01 -16.17 -21.18
N ALA A 29 -11.92 -17.07 -21.55
CA ALA A 29 -13.12 -17.43 -20.80
C ALA A 29 -12.91 -18.74 -20.02
N GLY A 30 -13.67 -18.88 -18.92
CA GLY A 30 -13.90 -20.13 -18.19
C GLY A 30 -13.30 -20.09 -16.79
N GLY A 31 -13.97 -20.47 -15.70
CA GLY A 31 -15.25 -21.12 -15.52
C GLY A 31 -15.64 -21.04 -14.05
N ASP A 32 -16.88 -21.42 -13.78
CA ASP A 32 -17.62 -21.28 -12.54
C ASP A 32 -17.31 -22.35 -11.47
N GLY A 33 -17.76 -22.08 -10.24
CA GLY A 33 -18.09 -23.13 -9.28
C GLY A 33 -17.41 -23.03 -7.92
N SER A 34 -18.05 -22.35 -6.96
CA SER A 34 -17.83 -22.61 -5.54
C SER A 34 -19.16 -22.72 -4.82
N ASP A 35 -19.46 -23.91 -4.29
CA ASP A 35 -20.46 -24.12 -3.24
C ASP A 35 -19.79 -24.86 -2.08
N ALA A 36 -19.88 -24.28 -0.89
CA ALA A 36 -19.54 -24.93 0.38
C ALA A 36 -20.15 -24.13 1.53
N SER A 37 -21.45 -24.37 1.76
CA SER A 37 -22.12 -24.06 3.01
C SER A 37 -21.68 -25.01 4.13
N SER A 38 -21.17 -24.48 5.26
CA SER A 38 -21.56 -24.92 6.62
C SER A 38 -20.80 -24.12 7.69
N VAL A 39 -21.47 -23.15 8.30
CA VAL A 39 -20.99 -22.50 9.54
C VAL A 39 -21.57 -23.25 10.73
N SER A 40 -20.72 -23.99 11.43
CA SER A 40 -21.06 -24.62 12.71
C SER A 40 -21.16 -23.56 13.81
N ARG A 41 -22.34 -23.44 14.43
CA ARG A 41 -22.59 -22.59 15.61
C ARG A 41 -21.82 -23.15 16.81
N ARG A 42 -20.71 -22.51 17.19
CA ARG A 42 -20.07 -22.79 18.49
C ARG A 42 -20.90 -22.15 19.61
N ARG A 43 -21.24 -22.98 20.62
CA ARG A 43 -21.85 -22.60 21.89
C ARG A 43 -21.03 -21.49 22.55
N VAL A 44 -21.71 -20.40 22.93
CA VAL A 44 -21.22 -19.46 23.93
C VAL A 44 -21.20 -20.21 25.27
N LEU A 45 -20.01 -20.46 25.83
CA LEU A 45 -19.90 -20.87 27.22
C LEU A 45 -20.16 -19.63 28.08
N GLU A 46 -21.24 -19.63 28.86
CA GLU A 46 -21.46 -18.65 29.92
C GLU A 46 -20.41 -18.88 31.02
N PHE A 47 -19.40 -18.01 31.08
CA PHE A 47 -18.41 -18.02 32.13
C PHE A 47 -18.99 -17.36 33.39
N ARG A 48 -19.63 -18.14 34.27
CA ARG A 48 -19.99 -17.71 35.62
C ARG A 48 -18.78 -17.78 36.56
N GLY A 49 -17.78 -16.94 36.26
CA GLY A 49 -16.65 -16.69 37.16
C GLY A 49 -17.03 -15.63 38.19
N ARG A 50 -16.93 -15.98 39.47
CA ARG A 50 -17.12 -15.06 40.60
C ARG A 50 -16.01 -14.01 40.57
N VAL A 51 -16.34 -12.73 40.40
CA VAL A 51 -15.36 -11.63 40.53
C VAL A 51 -14.94 -11.56 42.01
N PRO A 52 -13.66 -11.74 42.36
CA PRO A 52 -13.20 -11.51 43.72
C PRO A 52 -13.35 -10.02 44.05
N GLY A 53 -13.89 -9.71 45.24
CA GLY A 53 -13.92 -8.34 45.75
C GLY A 53 -12.51 -7.77 45.95
N PRO A 54 -12.36 -6.45 46.14
CA PRO A 54 -11.06 -5.81 46.22
C PRO A 54 -10.33 -6.25 47.49
N SER A 55 -9.50 -7.29 47.40
CA SER A 55 -8.53 -7.58 48.44
C SER A 55 -7.45 -6.50 48.36
N ALA A 56 -7.11 -5.93 49.51
CA ALA A 56 -6.08 -4.91 49.67
C ALA A 56 -4.87 -5.21 48.78
N LEU A 57 -4.56 -4.26 47.89
CA LEU A 57 -3.29 -4.22 47.18
C LEU A 57 -2.20 -4.07 48.25
N GLU A 58 -1.62 -5.18 48.68
CA GLU A 58 -0.33 -5.13 49.37
C GLU A 58 0.65 -4.44 48.41
N SER A 59 1.28 -3.37 48.90
CA SER A 59 2.26 -2.60 48.15
C SER A 59 3.40 -3.52 47.73
N VAL A 60 3.45 -3.88 46.44
CA VAL A 60 4.61 -4.57 45.88
C VAL A 60 5.79 -3.61 46.02
N PRO A 61 6.85 -3.94 46.79
CA PRO A 61 8.00 -3.07 46.88
C PRO A 61 8.62 -2.94 45.49
N ALA A 62 8.83 -1.69 45.06
CA ALA A 62 9.49 -1.39 43.80
C ALA A 62 10.91 -1.99 43.82
N ARG A 63 11.06 -3.18 43.25
CA ARG A 63 12.35 -3.80 43.03
C ARG A 63 12.99 -3.05 41.85
N VAL A 64 13.71 -1.97 42.16
CA VAL A 64 14.59 -1.33 41.19
C VAL A 64 15.68 -2.34 40.85
N LEU A 65 15.52 -3.03 39.72
CA LEU A 65 16.59 -3.85 39.17
C LEU A 65 17.74 -2.89 38.81
N PRO A 66 18.99 -3.18 39.20
CA PRO A 66 20.12 -2.38 38.79
C PRO A 66 20.15 -2.36 37.25
N ILE A 67 20.11 -1.15 36.68
CA ILE A 67 20.37 -0.97 35.25
C ILE A 67 21.82 -1.41 35.05
N ALA A 68 22.02 -2.54 34.37
CA ALA A 68 23.35 -3.00 34.01
C ALA A 68 24.10 -1.87 33.28
N PRO A 69 25.42 -1.71 33.49
CA PRO A 69 26.21 -0.75 32.73
C PRO A 69 25.92 -0.97 31.24
N ARG A 70 25.59 0.12 30.52
CA ARG A 70 25.46 0.03 29.06
C ARG A 70 26.82 -0.36 28.51
N GLU A 71 26.91 -1.57 27.97
CA GLU A 71 28.06 -1.96 27.17
C GLU A 71 28.16 -0.98 26.00
N GLU A 72 29.34 -0.42 25.80
CA GLU A 72 29.57 0.63 24.81
C GLU A 72 29.53 -0.02 23.41
N VAL A 73 28.35 -0.09 22.80
CA VAL A 73 28.17 -0.64 21.46
C VAL A 73 28.85 0.29 20.46
N ARG A 74 30.05 -0.09 20.00
CA ARG A 74 30.71 0.59 18.88
C ARG A 74 30.10 0.08 17.57
N MET A 75 29.42 0.97 16.85
CA MET A 75 28.94 0.69 15.50
C MET A 75 30.14 0.57 14.55
N SER A 76 30.20 -0.50 13.75
CA SER A 76 31.18 -0.59 12.67
C SER A 76 30.75 0.27 11.48
N ASP A 77 31.70 0.68 10.64
CA ASP A 77 31.42 1.39 9.40
C ASP A 77 30.49 0.57 8.47
N ASP A 78 30.65 -0.76 8.47
CA ASP A 78 29.78 -1.67 7.72
C ASP A 78 28.34 -1.67 8.23
N ALA A 79 28.16 -1.73 9.56
CA ALA A 79 26.83 -1.70 10.16
C ALA A 79 26.16 -0.33 9.97
N LEU A 80 26.94 0.76 10.01
CA LEU A 80 26.45 2.10 9.68
C LEU A 80 26.04 2.19 8.21
N ARG A 81 26.87 1.69 7.28
CA ARG A 81 26.55 1.65 5.86
C ARG A 81 25.27 0.87 5.57
N GLU A 82 25.11 -0.30 6.19
CA GLU A 82 23.90 -1.12 6.04
C GLU A 82 22.64 -0.34 6.49
N LEU A 83 22.71 0.38 7.61
CA LEU A 83 21.61 1.23 8.08
C LEU A 83 21.29 2.37 7.10
N LEU A 84 22.32 3.02 6.56
CA LEU A 84 22.15 4.09 5.56
C LEU A 84 21.53 3.56 4.26
N ASP A 85 21.96 2.40 3.77
CA ASP A 85 21.42 1.77 2.58
C ASP A 85 19.94 1.36 2.79
N LYS A 86 19.64 0.78 3.95
CA LYS A 86 18.26 0.46 4.37
C LYS A 86 17.35 1.68 4.45
N GLN A 87 17.87 2.82 4.92
CA GLN A 87 17.11 4.07 4.97
C GLN A 87 16.91 4.66 3.58
N ALA A 88 17.97 4.70 2.76
CA ALA A 88 17.90 5.23 1.40
C ALA A 88 16.86 4.48 0.54
N ILE A 89 16.81 3.15 0.63
CA ILE A 89 15.80 2.33 -0.06
C ILE A 89 14.38 2.63 0.44
N ARG A 90 14.19 2.77 1.76
CA ARG A 90 12.88 3.16 2.35
C ARG A 90 12.44 4.55 1.90
N ASP A 91 13.37 5.47 1.72
CA ASP A 91 13.06 6.80 1.20
C ASP A 91 12.65 6.72 -0.27
N VAL A 92 13.27 5.87 -1.10
CA VAL A 92 12.85 5.65 -2.50
C VAL A 92 11.43 5.07 -2.56
N LEU A 93 11.11 4.06 -1.73
CA LEU A 93 9.75 3.53 -1.63
C LEU A 93 8.74 4.60 -1.19
N SER A 94 9.11 5.47 -0.25
CA SER A 94 8.26 6.58 0.19
C SER A 94 8.04 7.61 -0.92
N ARG A 95 9.09 7.92 -1.69
CA ARG A 95 8.99 8.79 -2.88
C ARG A 95 8.16 8.17 -3.99
N TYR A 96 8.17 6.85 -4.17
CA TYR A 96 7.27 6.18 -5.12
C TYR A 96 5.80 6.44 -4.77
N CYS A 97 5.40 6.21 -3.51
CA CYS A 97 4.04 6.50 -3.06
C CYS A 97 3.68 7.97 -3.28
N ARG A 98 4.55 8.90 -2.85
CA ARG A 98 4.33 10.34 -3.00
C ARG A 98 4.21 10.75 -4.47
N GLY A 99 5.12 10.28 -5.31
CA GLY A 99 5.17 10.61 -6.73
C GLY A 99 3.91 10.18 -7.46
N LEU A 100 3.44 8.95 -7.21
CA LEU A 100 2.14 8.51 -7.72
C LEU A 100 1.00 9.35 -7.14
N ASP A 101 0.89 9.44 -5.81
CA ASP A 101 -0.24 10.06 -5.11
C ASP A 101 -0.40 11.57 -5.32
N ARG A 102 0.68 12.27 -5.69
CA ARG A 102 0.69 13.70 -6.00
C ARG A 102 0.84 13.99 -7.48
N MET A 103 0.71 12.96 -8.32
CA MET A 103 0.92 13.04 -9.76
C MET A 103 2.17 13.90 -10.06
N ASP A 104 3.31 13.49 -9.48
CA ASP A 104 4.64 13.99 -9.80
C ASP A 104 5.42 12.90 -10.58
N LYS A 105 5.39 13.02 -11.91
CA LYS A 105 5.88 11.98 -12.83
C LYS A 105 7.40 11.87 -12.78
N GLU A 106 8.09 12.99 -12.59
CA GLU A 106 9.55 13.04 -12.48
C GLU A 106 10.00 12.30 -11.22
N MET A 107 9.32 12.54 -10.09
CA MET A 107 9.56 11.78 -8.86
C MET A 107 9.28 10.28 -9.05
N ALA A 108 8.17 9.94 -9.72
CA ALA A 108 7.80 8.54 -9.97
C ALA A 108 8.77 7.82 -10.92
N TYR A 109 9.34 8.50 -11.93
CA TYR A 109 10.40 7.95 -12.78
C TYR A 109 11.71 7.76 -12.02
N ALA A 110 12.06 8.69 -11.13
CA ALA A 110 13.33 8.70 -10.42
C ALA A 110 13.51 7.51 -9.46
N VAL A 111 12.44 6.78 -9.11
CA VAL A 111 12.56 5.57 -8.27
C VAL A 111 13.18 4.39 -9.00
N TRP A 112 13.23 4.45 -10.33
CA TRP A 112 13.79 3.41 -11.19
C TRP A 112 15.18 3.79 -11.68
N HIS A 113 15.97 2.77 -12.04
CA HIS A 113 16.99 2.97 -13.08
C HIS A 113 16.33 3.04 -14.45
N GLU A 114 16.98 3.70 -15.41
CA GLU A 114 16.46 3.89 -16.77
C GLU A 114 16.20 2.55 -17.49
N ASP A 115 17.03 1.55 -17.22
CA ASP A 115 16.93 0.16 -17.68
C ASP A 115 16.17 -0.75 -16.69
N GLY A 116 15.57 -0.18 -15.64
CA GLY A 116 14.81 -0.94 -14.65
C GLY A 116 13.57 -1.58 -15.25
N THR A 117 13.10 -2.69 -14.66
CA THR A 117 11.99 -3.50 -15.20
C THR A 117 10.88 -3.76 -14.19
N ALA A 118 9.65 -3.86 -14.65
CA ALA A 118 8.48 -4.08 -13.82
C ALA A 118 7.68 -5.28 -14.34
N PHE A 119 7.33 -6.18 -13.42
CA PHE A 119 6.41 -7.28 -13.66
C PHE A 119 5.28 -7.21 -12.62
N TYR A 120 4.06 -6.98 -13.08
CA TYR A 120 2.85 -6.94 -12.29
C TYR A 120 1.94 -8.04 -12.82
N ASP A 121 1.85 -9.14 -12.09
CA ASP A 121 1.18 -10.36 -12.56
C ASP A 121 -0.25 -10.08 -13.07
N GLY A 122 -0.53 -10.51 -14.31
CA GLY A 122 -1.80 -10.28 -15.00
C GLY A 122 -2.13 -8.83 -15.38
N ILE A 123 -1.23 -7.87 -15.14
CA ILE A 123 -1.52 -6.43 -15.27
C ILE A 123 -0.55 -5.74 -16.23
N PHE A 124 0.76 -5.95 -16.05
CA PHE A 124 1.79 -5.23 -16.80
C PHE A 124 3.12 -5.99 -16.81
N GLU A 125 3.84 -5.95 -17.93
CA GLU A 125 5.23 -6.39 -18.03
C GLU A 125 6.01 -5.47 -18.98
N GLY A 126 7.15 -4.95 -18.52
CA GLY A 126 7.96 -4.01 -19.32
C GLY A 126 9.03 -3.28 -18.51
N THR A 127 9.45 -2.10 -19.00
CA THR A 127 10.38 -1.24 -18.25
C THR A 127 9.65 -0.52 -17.11
N GLY A 128 10.41 -0.10 -16.09
CA GLY A 128 9.89 0.69 -14.97
C GLY A 128 9.27 2.00 -15.43
N HIS A 129 9.89 2.71 -16.37
CA HIS A 129 9.31 3.94 -16.93
C HIS A 129 8.05 3.69 -17.75
N ALA A 130 8.00 2.62 -18.55
CA ALA A 130 6.79 2.23 -19.26
C ALA A 130 5.66 1.84 -18.29
N PHE A 131 5.98 1.23 -17.15
CA PHE A 131 5.01 1.00 -16.07
C PHE A 131 4.49 2.33 -15.52
N ILE A 132 5.37 3.30 -15.25
CA ILE A 132 4.94 4.62 -14.78
C ILE A 132 4.07 5.32 -15.83
N ASP A 133 4.37 5.20 -17.13
CA ASP A 133 3.50 5.75 -18.18
C ASP A 133 2.11 5.14 -18.19
N TRP A 134 2.04 3.81 -18.14
CA TRP A 134 0.78 3.09 -18.11
C TRP A 134 -0.05 3.42 -16.86
N VAL A 135 0.58 3.40 -15.67
CA VAL A 135 -0.10 3.64 -14.41
C VAL A 135 -0.57 5.09 -14.28
N TRP A 136 0.16 6.03 -14.90
CA TRP A 136 -0.18 7.45 -14.92
C TRP A 136 -1.55 7.70 -15.57
N GLU A 137 -1.79 7.11 -16.74
CA GLU A 137 -3.07 7.22 -17.43
C GLU A 137 -4.21 6.60 -16.60
N ALA A 138 -3.95 5.44 -15.99
CA ALA A 138 -4.93 4.80 -15.11
C ALA A 138 -5.27 5.67 -13.88
N HIS A 139 -4.28 6.35 -13.30
CA HIS A 139 -4.44 7.19 -12.12
C HIS A 139 -5.08 8.55 -12.43
N ALA A 140 -4.80 9.12 -13.60
CA ALA A 140 -5.47 10.32 -14.09
C ALA A 140 -7.00 10.14 -14.22
N ALA A 141 -7.46 8.90 -14.47
CA ALA A 141 -8.87 8.55 -14.52
C ALA A 141 -9.54 8.28 -13.15
N MET A 142 -8.81 8.46 -12.04
CA MET A 142 -9.31 8.30 -10.68
C MET A 142 -9.64 9.66 -10.07
N GLU A 143 -10.63 9.73 -9.17
CA GLU A 143 -10.90 10.94 -8.38
C GLU A 143 -9.87 11.10 -7.26
N LYS A 144 -9.56 10.02 -6.55
CA LYS A 144 -8.51 9.96 -5.53
C LYS A 144 -7.80 8.61 -5.57
N HIS A 145 -6.55 8.59 -5.15
CA HIS A 145 -5.86 7.36 -4.82
C HIS A 145 -4.83 7.58 -3.73
N SER A 146 -4.47 6.49 -3.06
CA SER A 146 -3.38 6.48 -2.11
C SER A 146 -2.64 5.14 -2.07
N HIS A 147 -1.33 5.21 -1.86
CA HIS A 147 -0.46 4.06 -1.70
C HIS A 147 0.22 4.08 -0.33
N GLN A 148 0.04 3.02 0.44
CA GLN A 148 0.74 2.80 1.70
C GLN A 148 1.65 1.60 1.58
N ILE A 149 2.95 1.81 1.79
CA ILE A 149 3.93 0.74 1.90
C ILE A 149 4.30 0.56 3.38
N THR A 150 4.19 -0.67 3.88
CA THR A 150 4.52 -1.06 5.25
C THR A 150 5.33 -2.34 5.28
N ASN A 151 5.75 -2.77 6.48
CA ASN A 151 6.42 -4.07 6.71
C ASN A 151 7.61 -4.30 5.76
N VAL A 152 8.46 -3.29 5.62
CA VAL A 152 9.58 -3.31 4.68
C VAL A 152 10.75 -4.11 5.26
N LEU A 153 11.11 -5.21 4.62
CA LEU A 153 12.34 -5.96 4.83
C LEU A 153 13.32 -5.62 3.72
N VAL A 154 14.58 -5.35 4.07
CA VAL A 154 15.63 -4.99 3.10
C VAL A 154 16.90 -5.75 3.48
N GLU A 155 17.53 -6.38 2.50
CA GLU A 155 18.78 -7.12 2.63
C GLU A 155 19.83 -6.50 1.70
N PRO A 156 20.61 -5.51 2.17
CA PRO A 156 21.72 -4.95 1.39
C PRO A 156 22.90 -5.92 1.27
N ASN A 157 23.54 -5.90 0.10
CA ASN A 157 24.76 -6.63 -0.20
C ASN A 157 25.67 -5.77 -1.11
N GLY A 158 26.53 -4.96 -0.49
CA GLY A 158 27.46 -4.10 -1.22
C GLY A 158 26.78 -2.93 -1.94
N ASP A 159 26.66 -3.02 -3.26
CA ASP A 159 25.97 -2.05 -4.12
C ASP A 159 24.65 -2.63 -4.70
N GLU A 160 24.23 -3.79 -4.23
CA GLU A 160 22.94 -4.43 -4.55
C GLU A 160 22.10 -4.60 -3.29
N ALA A 161 20.79 -4.73 -3.44
CA ALA A 161 19.92 -5.15 -2.33
C ALA A 161 18.67 -5.85 -2.85
N THR A 162 18.01 -6.61 -1.98
CA THR A 162 16.65 -7.11 -2.20
C THR A 162 15.72 -6.57 -1.13
N SER A 163 14.44 -6.44 -1.45
CA SER A 163 13.42 -6.11 -0.44
C SER A 163 12.09 -6.77 -0.69
N GLU A 164 11.39 -7.07 0.40
CA GLU A 164 9.94 -7.31 0.39
C GLU A 164 9.27 -6.15 1.12
N SER A 165 8.18 -5.64 0.55
CA SER A 165 7.36 -4.63 1.20
C SER A 165 5.88 -4.88 0.93
N TYR A 166 5.04 -4.58 1.93
CA TYR A 166 3.60 -4.79 1.82
C TYR A 166 2.98 -3.50 1.32
N VAL A 167 2.15 -3.58 0.28
CA VAL A 167 1.47 -2.42 -0.29
C VAL A 167 -0.03 -2.53 -0.11
N THR A 168 -0.65 -1.44 0.33
CA THR A 168 -2.09 -1.21 0.22
C THR A 168 -2.30 -0.06 -0.76
N VAL A 169 -3.16 -0.29 -1.76
CA VAL A 169 -3.56 0.70 -2.76
C VAL A 169 -5.05 0.94 -2.60
N VAL A 170 -5.44 2.18 -2.39
CA VAL A 170 -6.84 2.61 -2.37
C VAL A 170 -7.08 3.51 -3.57
N LEU A 171 -8.03 3.17 -4.44
CA LEU A 171 -8.41 3.97 -5.60
C LEU A 171 -9.90 4.30 -5.55
N TRP A 172 -10.26 5.55 -5.74
CA TRP A 172 -11.63 6.00 -5.90
C TRP A 172 -11.86 6.40 -7.35
N THR A 173 -12.82 5.74 -8.02
CA THR A 173 -13.16 6.07 -9.42
C THR A 173 -13.77 7.45 -9.51
N LEU A 174 -13.76 8.08 -10.68
CA LEU A 174 -14.66 9.23 -10.90
C LEU A 174 -16.13 8.82 -10.66
N PRO A 175 -17.00 9.73 -10.18
CA PRO A 175 -18.44 9.49 -10.14
C PRO A 175 -18.99 9.27 -11.56
N ASP A 176 -19.89 8.31 -11.73
CA ASP A 176 -20.61 8.13 -12.99
C ASP A 176 -21.72 9.19 -13.18
N ASN A 177 -22.47 9.09 -14.28
CA ASN A 177 -23.56 10.03 -14.59
C ASN A 177 -24.71 10.01 -13.55
N GLU A 178 -24.80 8.98 -12.71
CA GLU A 178 -25.77 8.86 -11.61
C GLU A 178 -25.15 9.28 -10.26
N GLY A 179 -23.88 9.71 -10.27
CA GLY A 179 -23.13 10.09 -9.08
C GLY A 179 -22.60 8.90 -8.27
N CYS A 180 -22.68 7.67 -8.79
CA CYS A 180 -22.14 6.49 -8.12
C CYS A 180 -20.61 6.44 -8.27
N GLN A 181 -19.93 6.06 -7.20
CA GLN A 181 -18.48 5.86 -7.17
C GLN A 181 -18.14 4.45 -6.65
N SER A 182 -16.95 3.95 -6.98
CA SER A 182 -16.39 2.74 -6.38
C SER A 182 -15.06 3.03 -5.68
N GLU A 183 -14.88 2.41 -4.52
CA GLU A 183 -13.57 2.23 -3.89
C GLU A 183 -12.99 0.88 -4.28
N LEU A 184 -11.74 0.88 -4.72
CA LEU A 184 -10.93 -0.30 -4.99
C LEU A 184 -9.85 -0.34 -3.94
N VAL A 185 -9.71 -1.49 -3.29
CA VAL A 185 -8.63 -1.70 -2.35
C VAL A 185 -7.82 -2.92 -2.75
N GLY A 186 -6.62 -2.68 -3.26
CA GLY A 186 -5.61 -3.72 -3.52
C GLY A 186 -4.69 -3.87 -2.33
N ARG A 187 -4.33 -5.11 -1.99
CA ARG A 187 -3.30 -5.42 -1.00
C ARG A 187 -2.38 -6.48 -1.58
N GLY A 188 -1.08 -6.24 -1.49
CA GLY A 188 -0.10 -7.10 -2.11
C GLY A 188 1.30 -6.85 -1.59
N ARG A 189 2.27 -7.33 -2.35
CA ARG A 189 3.69 -7.21 -2.04
C ARG A 189 4.47 -6.69 -3.24
N TYR A 190 5.43 -5.82 -2.95
CA TYR A 190 6.51 -5.50 -3.88
C TYR A 190 7.74 -6.30 -3.49
N LEU A 191 8.24 -7.07 -4.45
CA LEU A 191 9.48 -7.84 -4.36
C LEU A 191 10.49 -7.16 -5.29
N ASP A 192 11.42 -6.42 -4.70
CA ASP A 192 12.29 -5.52 -5.43
C ASP A 192 13.74 -6.01 -5.41
N ARG A 193 14.41 -5.88 -6.56
CA ARG A 193 15.86 -5.88 -6.68
C ARG A 193 16.34 -4.45 -6.89
N TRP A 194 17.34 -4.07 -6.13
CA TRP A 194 17.89 -2.73 -6.07
C TRP A 194 19.34 -2.73 -6.50
N GLU A 195 19.74 -1.63 -7.14
CA GLU A 195 21.15 -1.35 -7.41
C GLU A 195 21.47 0.08 -6.99
N ARG A 196 22.67 0.26 -6.43
CA ARG A 196 23.24 1.57 -6.17
C ARG A 196 24.19 1.93 -7.29
N ARG A 197 23.83 2.96 -8.06
CA ARG A 197 24.66 3.50 -9.14
C ARG A 197 24.97 4.96 -8.84
N GLN A 198 26.24 5.33 -8.88
CA GLN A 198 26.70 6.70 -8.61
C GLN A 198 26.17 7.26 -7.27
N GLY A 199 26.15 6.41 -6.22
CA GLY A 199 25.68 6.77 -4.89
C GLY A 199 24.16 6.83 -4.72
N ARG A 200 23.36 6.53 -5.76
CA ARG A 200 21.90 6.55 -5.73
C ARG A 200 21.33 5.13 -5.81
N TRP A 201 20.51 4.77 -4.83
CA TRP A 201 19.68 3.58 -4.88
C TRP A 201 18.46 3.80 -5.77
N ALA A 202 18.16 2.84 -6.63
CA ALA A 202 16.93 2.79 -7.40
C ALA A 202 16.52 1.33 -7.67
N ILE A 203 15.25 1.15 -8.05
CA ILE A 203 14.72 -0.16 -8.40
C ILE A 203 15.31 -0.57 -9.74
N GLN A 204 15.98 -1.72 -9.76
CA GLN A 204 16.40 -2.39 -10.99
C GLN A 204 15.32 -3.34 -11.50
N HIS A 205 14.61 -4.01 -10.59
CA HIS A 205 13.47 -4.85 -10.96
C HIS A 205 12.43 -4.89 -9.85
N ARG A 206 11.16 -4.89 -10.22
CA ARG A 206 10.04 -5.15 -9.31
C ARG A 206 9.18 -6.28 -9.83
N THR A 207 8.86 -7.21 -8.94
CA THR A 207 7.72 -8.10 -9.06
C THR A 207 6.63 -7.64 -8.09
N HIS A 208 5.45 -7.29 -8.60
CA HIS A 208 4.27 -7.04 -7.79
C HIS A 208 3.39 -8.28 -7.75
N VAL A 209 3.06 -8.71 -6.53
CA VAL A 209 2.11 -9.80 -6.27
C VAL A 209 0.87 -9.21 -5.60
N LEU A 210 -0.28 -9.32 -6.26
CA LEU A 210 -1.56 -8.94 -5.67
C LEU A 210 -2.08 -10.09 -4.81
N ASP A 211 -1.93 -9.99 -3.49
CA ASP A 211 -2.39 -11.05 -2.58
C ASP A 211 -3.92 -11.06 -2.42
N MET A 212 -4.55 -9.88 -2.44
CA MET A 212 -6.01 -9.76 -2.37
C MET A 212 -6.50 -8.40 -2.88
N SER A 213 -7.74 -8.37 -3.38
CA SER A 213 -8.41 -7.12 -3.72
C SER A 213 -9.88 -7.14 -3.32
N SER A 214 -10.41 -5.97 -3.04
CA SER A 214 -11.83 -5.77 -2.78
C SER A 214 -12.35 -4.51 -3.47
N ARG A 215 -13.67 -4.49 -3.71
CA ARG A 215 -14.37 -3.39 -4.35
C ARG A 215 -15.62 -3.06 -3.54
N TYR A 216 -15.79 -1.78 -3.22
CA TYR A 216 -16.94 -1.28 -2.46
C TYR A 216 -17.64 -0.19 -3.25
N ALA A 217 -18.97 -0.17 -3.20
CA ALA A 217 -19.74 0.99 -3.67
C ALA A 217 -19.56 2.11 -2.66
N LEU A 218 -19.26 3.31 -3.14
CA LEU A 218 -19.20 4.52 -2.35
C LEU A 218 -20.43 5.39 -2.66
N ASP A 219 -21.07 5.88 -1.59
CA ASP A 219 -21.86 7.12 -1.70
C ASP A 219 -20.87 8.29 -1.93
N ARG A 220 -21.35 9.46 -2.34
CA ARG A 220 -20.48 10.62 -2.67
C ARG A 220 -19.45 10.86 -1.55
N ALA A 221 -18.19 10.53 -1.81
CA ALA A 221 -17.14 10.59 -0.81
C ALA A 221 -16.79 12.05 -0.49
N GLU A 222 -16.57 12.34 0.79
CA GLU A 222 -16.14 13.66 1.23
C GLU A 222 -14.64 13.82 0.98
N ILE A 223 -14.26 14.91 0.30
CA ILE A 223 -12.87 15.27 0.03
C ILE A 223 -12.66 16.66 0.65
N SER A 224 -11.64 16.77 1.52
CA SER A 224 -11.27 18.05 2.11
C SER A 224 -10.77 19.03 1.05
N ASP A 225 -11.12 20.32 1.19
CA ASP A 225 -10.72 21.39 0.24
C ASP A 225 -9.20 21.49 0.02
N GLY A 226 -8.39 21.16 1.02
CA GLY A 226 -6.93 21.16 0.94
C GLY A 226 -6.31 19.93 0.26
N SER A 227 -7.12 18.97 -0.18
CA SER A 227 -6.63 17.75 -0.81
C SER A 227 -6.43 17.94 -2.31
N SER A 228 -5.17 18.09 -2.74
CA SER A 228 -4.80 18.03 -4.15
C SER A 228 -4.03 16.75 -4.49
N ARG A 229 -3.89 16.49 -5.78
CA ARG A 229 -3.09 15.40 -6.35
C ARG A 229 -2.17 15.92 -7.45
N ASP A 230 -1.92 17.22 -7.49
CA ASP A 230 -1.05 17.86 -8.47
C ASP A 230 -0.10 18.85 -7.77
N ALA A 231 0.58 19.67 -8.57
CA ALA A 231 1.55 20.66 -8.10
C ALA A 231 0.99 21.70 -7.11
N THR A 232 -0.34 21.80 -6.92
CA THR A 232 -0.95 22.70 -5.93
C THR A 232 -1.15 22.03 -4.57
N ASP A 233 -0.72 20.78 -4.37
CA ASP A 233 -0.83 20.12 -3.07
C ASP A 233 0.06 20.79 -2.01
N LEU A 234 -0.53 21.05 -0.84
CA LEU A 234 0.14 21.76 0.27
C LEU A 234 1.43 21.07 0.73
N SER A 235 1.58 19.77 0.51
CA SER A 235 2.81 19.09 0.91
C SER A 235 4.05 19.60 0.17
N PHE A 236 3.90 20.25 -0.99
CA PHE A 236 5.01 20.87 -1.70
C PHE A 236 5.56 22.13 -1.02
N GLU A 237 4.81 22.73 -0.09
CA GLU A 237 5.33 23.80 0.76
C GLU A 237 6.33 23.29 1.81
N PHE A 238 6.26 22.00 2.16
CA PHE A 238 7.12 21.37 3.16
C PHE A 238 8.24 20.54 2.55
N ILE A 239 7.95 19.86 1.43
CA ILE A 239 8.89 18.99 0.72
C ILE A 239 8.77 19.29 -0.77
N ALA A 240 9.79 19.93 -1.33
CA ALA A 240 9.85 20.32 -2.73
C ALA A 240 9.59 19.16 -3.70
N LYS A 241 9.10 19.52 -4.88
CA LYS A 241 8.98 18.63 -6.04
C LYS A 241 10.37 18.11 -6.45
N ALA A 242 10.42 16.91 -7.06
CA ALA A 242 11.63 16.40 -7.69
C ALA A 242 12.08 17.28 -8.87
#